data_AF-A0A924GHK4-F1
#
_entry.id   AF-A0A924GHK4-F1
#
_cell.length_a   1.000
_cell.length_b   1.000
_cell.length_c   1.000
_cell.angle_alpha   90.00
_cell.angle_beta   90.00
_cell.angle_gamma   90.00
#
_symmetry.space_group_name_H-M   'P 1'
#
loop_
_entity.id
_entity.type
_entity.pdbx_description
1 polymer ?
#
loop_
_entity_poly.entity_id
_entity_poly.type
_entity_poly.pdbx_seq_one_letter_code
_entity_poly.pdbx_strand_id
1 'polypeptide(L)' 'MDSPYGDEARARFVDEPNKRAGRTPFERDRARVVHSAALRRLSAKTQVLGAGTDDFVRNRLTHSLEVA' A
#
# COMPACT_ATOMS: atom_id res chain seq x y z
N MET A 1 -25.13 5.97 2.22
CA MET A 1 -24.50 4.94 1.37
C MET A 1 -23.73 4.06 2.33
N ASP A 2 -24.18 2.84 2.59
CA ASP A 2 -23.47 1.94 3.50
C ASP A 2 -22.11 1.62 2.89
N SER A 3 -21.05 1.84 3.67
CA SER A 3 -19.70 1.57 3.21
C SER A 3 -19.48 0.05 3.27
N PRO A 4 -18.91 -0.57 2.22
CA PRO A 4 -18.79 -2.03 2.10
C PRO A 4 -17.78 -2.66 3.09
N TYR A 5 -17.21 -1.85 3.99
CA TYR A 5 -16.23 -2.25 4.97
C TYR A 5 -16.91 -2.40 6.34
N GLY A 6 -16.56 -3.44 7.09
CA GLY A 6 -17.02 -3.62 8.47
C GLY A 6 -16.35 -2.63 9.44
N ASP A 7 -16.78 -2.66 10.70
CA ASP A 7 -16.25 -1.77 11.73
C ASP A 7 -14.79 -2.07 12.08
N GLU A 8 -14.36 -3.32 11.93
CA GLU A 8 -12.97 -3.74 12.06
C GLU A 8 -12.05 -3.01 11.07
N ALA A 9 -12.50 -2.77 9.84
CA ALA A 9 -11.73 -2.04 8.84
C ALA A 9 -11.65 -0.53 9.12
N ARG A 10 -12.56 0.00 9.93
CA ARG A 10 -12.56 1.40 10.37
C ARG A 10 -11.80 1.60 11.67
N ALA A 11 -11.56 0.55 12.43
CA ALA A 11 -10.91 0.60 13.74
C ALA A 11 -9.52 1.26 13.66
N ARG A 12 -9.19 2.07 14.67
CA ARG A 12 -7.93 2.79 14.78
C ARG A 12 -7.32 2.54 16.15
N PHE A 13 -6.01 2.29 16.18
CA PHE A 13 -5.25 2.20 17.43
C PHE A 13 -5.04 3.57 18.09
N VAL A 14 -4.94 4.62 17.27
CA VAL A 14 -4.78 6.00 17.71
C VAL A 14 -5.89 6.82 17.09
N ASP A 15 -6.56 7.65 17.88
CA ASP A 15 -7.53 8.59 17.35
C ASP A 15 -6.83 9.62 16.47
N GLU A 16 -7.33 9.78 15.24
CA GLU A 16 -6.72 10.66 14.26
C GLU A 16 -7.78 11.42 13.48
N PRO A 17 -8.18 12.62 13.96
CA PRO A 17 -9.20 13.42 13.31
C PRO A 17 -8.79 13.84 11.90
N ASN A 18 -9.79 14.12 11.06
CA ASN A 18 -9.56 14.54 9.68
C ASN A 18 -8.85 15.89 9.64
N LYS A 19 -7.66 15.93 9.04
CA LYS A 19 -6.85 17.17 8.94
C LYS A 19 -7.44 18.20 7.97
N ARG A 20 -8.25 17.77 6.99
CA ARG A 20 -8.89 18.60 5.96
C ARG A 20 -10.20 17.97 5.52
N ALA A 21 -11.18 18.80 5.13
CA ALA A 21 -12.43 18.34 4.55
C ALA A 21 -12.18 17.62 3.21
N GLY A 22 -12.97 16.58 2.94
CA GLY A 22 -12.91 15.83 1.67
C GLY A 22 -11.85 14.72 1.59
N ARG A 23 -11.00 14.53 2.61
CA ARG A 23 -10.09 13.37 2.68
C ARG A 23 -10.61 12.35 3.69
N THR A 24 -10.94 11.16 3.19
CA THR A 24 -11.41 10.04 4.00
C THR A 24 -10.26 9.35 4.76
N PRO A 25 -10.57 8.65 5.86
CA PRO A 25 -9.57 7.86 6.59
C PRO A 25 -8.86 6.82 5.70
N PHE A 26 -9.56 6.18 4.76
CA PHE A 26 -8.96 5.20 3.84
C PHE A 26 -8.04 5.83 2.80
N GLU A 27 -8.36 7.01 2.26
CA GLU A 27 -7.45 7.74 1.37
C GLU A 27 -6.16 8.19 2.08
N ARG A 28 -6.26 8.48 3.37
CA ARG A 28 -5.08 8.74 4.21
C ARG A 28 -4.22 7.49 4.35
N ASP A 29 -4.80 6.32 4.63
CA ASP A 29 -4.04 5.08 4.75
C ASP A 29 -3.38 4.65 3.45
N ARG A 30 -4.11 4.77 2.33
CA ARG A 30 -3.54 4.54 1.00
C ARG A 30 -2.30 5.39 0.78
N ALA A 31 -2.34 6.68 1.11
CA ALA A 31 -1.17 7.55 0.97
C ALA A 31 -0.01 7.12 1.87
N ARG A 32 -0.27 6.67 3.11
CA ARG A 32 0.78 6.16 4.01
C ARG A 32 1.49 4.96 3.41
N VAL A 33 0.74 4.00 2.86
CA VAL A 33 1.29 2.82 2.20
C VAL A 33 2.10 3.21 0.96
N VAL A 34 1.50 4.02 0.06
CA VAL A 34 2.12 4.46 -1.20
C VAL A 34 3.42 5.23 -0.99
N HIS A 35 3.49 6.06 0.05
CA HIS A 35 4.69 6.87 0.34
C HIS A 35 5.64 6.22 1.35
N SER A 36 5.39 4.98 1.77
CA SER A 36 6.25 4.30 2.74
C SER A 36 7.62 3.91 2.17
N ALA A 37 8.65 3.93 3.01
CA ALA A 37 9.95 3.38 2.64
C ALA A 37 9.91 1.86 2.43
N ALA A 38 8.96 1.16 3.06
CA ALA A 38 8.76 -0.27 2.86
C ALA A 38 8.30 -0.59 1.43
N LEU A 39 7.29 0.12 0.92
CA LEU A 39 6.81 -0.07 -0.44
C LEU A 39 7.90 0.27 -1.47
N ARG A 40 8.63 1.37 -1.28
CA ARG A 40 9.77 1.72 -2.16
C ARG A 40 10.84 0.63 -2.20
N ARG A 41 11.16 -0.01 -1.07
CA ARG A 41 12.15 -1.10 -1.04
C ARG A 41 11.74 -2.33 -1.85
N LEU A 42 10.45 -2.51 -2.15
CA LEU A 42 9.99 -3.63 -2.98
C LEU A 42 10.50 -3.54 -4.43
N SER A 43 10.88 -2.36 -4.92
CA SER A 43 11.48 -2.22 -6.26
C SER A 43 12.82 -2.95 -6.37
N ALA A 44 13.54 -3.09 -5.26
CA ALA A 44 14.82 -3.78 -5.18
C ALA A 44 14.70 -5.22 -4.64
N LYS A 45 13.49 -5.73 -4.43
CA LYS A 45 13.26 -7.13 -4.00
C LYS A 45 12.81 -7.96 -5.18
N THR A 46 13.52 -9.03 -5.47
CA THR A 46 13.15 -9.93 -6.56
C THR A 46 11.88 -10.71 -6.24
N GLN A 47 11.13 -11.00 -7.29
CA GLN A 47 10.01 -11.93 -7.27
C GLN A 47 10.52 -13.23 -7.91
N VAL A 48 10.59 -14.32 -7.14
CA VAL A 48 10.86 -15.71 -7.58
C VAL A 48 12.31 -16.04 -8.04
N LEU A 49 13.05 -15.16 -8.73
CA LEU A 49 14.44 -15.42 -9.18
C LEU A 49 15.50 -14.68 -8.34
N GLY A 50 16.74 -15.19 -8.31
CA GLY A 50 17.88 -14.48 -7.71
C GLY A 50 18.23 -13.21 -8.50
N ALA A 51 18.69 -12.16 -7.82
CA ALA A 51 19.08 -10.92 -8.50
C ALA A 51 20.24 -11.19 -9.48
N GLY A 52 20.02 -11.00 -10.79
CA GLY A 52 21.09 -11.07 -11.79
C GLY A 52 20.87 -11.95 -13.02
N THR A 53 19.69 -12.58 -13.22
CA THR A 53 19.46 -13.46 -14.38
C THR A 53 18.76 -12.82 -15.58
N ASP A 54 18.13 -11.64 -15.44
CA ASP A 54 17.44 -10.95 -16.54
C ASP A 54 17.18 -9.46 -16.22
N ASP A 55 17.17 -8.59 -17.22
CA ASP A 55 16.82 -7.15 -17.10
C ASP A 55 15.31 -6.93 -16.92
N PHE A 56 14.50 -7.96 -17.19
CA PHE A 56 13.03 -7.98 -17.02
C PHE A 56 12.55 -8.72 -15.76
N VAL A 57 13.40 -8.94 -14.77
CA VAL A 57 12.98 -9.61 -13.53
C VAL A 57 11.91 -8.78 -12.83
N ARG A 58 10.68 -9.31 -12.80
CA ARG A 58 9.60 -8.79 -11.94
C ARG A 58 10.16 -8.62 -10.52
N ASN A 59 9.97 -7.44 -9.96
CA ASN A 59 10.27 -7.19 -8.56
C ASN A 59 8.97 -7.28 -7.75
N ARG A 60 9.07 -7.29 -6.42
CA ARG A 60 7.90 -7.39 -5.54
C ARG A 60 6.97 -6.18 -5.68
N LEU A 61 7.49 -5.03 -6.14
CA LEU A 61 6.67 -3.83 -6.35
C LEU A 61 5.75 -4.00 -7.57
N THR A 62 6.30 -4.40 -8.72
CA THR A 62 5.49 -4.59 -9.93
C THR A 62 4.42 -5.64 -9.73
N HIS A 63 4.76 -6.75 -9.06
CA HIS A 63 3.75 -7.75 -8.71
C HIS A 63 2.67 -7.20 -7.78
N SER A 64 3.05 -6.45 -6.74
CA SER A 64 2.08 -5.85 -5.82
C SER A 64 1.13 -4.86 -6.50
N LEU A 65 1.58 -4.18 -7.57
CA LEU A 65 0.75 -3.28 -8.38
C LEU A 65 -0.18 -4.03 -9.36
N GLU A 66 0.18 -5.23 -9.81
CA GLU A 66 -0.69 -6.08 -10.64
C GLU A 66 -1.87 -6.68 -9.85
N VAL A 67 -1.73 -6.83 -8.52
CA VAL A 67 -2.74 -7.41 -7.61
C VAL A 67 -3.69 -6.35 -7.02
N ALA A 68 -3.26 -5.09 -6.97
CA ALA A 68 -3.97 -3.98 -6.33
C ALA A 68 -5.17 -3.47 -7.15
#